data_AF-A0A9P7FWW8-F1
#
_entry.id   AF-A0A9P7FWW8-F1
#
_cell.length_a   1.000
_cell.length_b   1.000
_cell.length_c   1.000
_cell.angle_alpha   90.00
_cell.angle_beta   90.00
_cell.angle_gamma   90.00
#
_symmetry.space_group_name_H-M   'P 1'
#
loop_
_entity.id
_entity.type
_entity.pdbx_description
1 polymer ?
#
loop_
_entity_poly.entity_id
_entity_poly.type
_entity_poly.pdbx_seq_one_letter_code
_entity_poly.pdbx_strand_id
1 'polypeptide(L)'
;MPNQNWQELAEDKKARQEASIPKQWLLANLPAEEQLNVTTFPETSGLLSSREIEITNAEVDALLLKLSTAEWSAVEVVTAFGKRAIIAHQLTNCLTEIFIERGLTRAAELDEYLKKTGKVIGPLHGLPVSLKDQIRLKGIESTMGYASWVGNYAERNSVLVDALEALGAVLYVKTNVPQTLMVSFVPSAFVRHRAGVLHILIGCMFHFQWPETFNLVFGRTVNPHNRSLTSGGSSGGEGALVGMYLSA
;
A
#
# COMPACT_ATOMS: atom_id res chain seq x y z
N MET A 1 -17.71 -5.90 21.78
CA MET A 1 -18.89 -5.75 20.91
C MET A 1 -19.55 -7.13 20.81
N PRO A 2 -20.84 -7.29 21.16
CA PRO A 2 -21.47 -8.60 21.14
C PRO A 2 -21.80 -9.02 19.69
N ASN A 3 -21.29 -10.18 19.28
CA ASN A 3 -21.71 -10.99 18.11
C ASN A 3 -21.62 -10.40 16.70
N GLN A 4 -20.77 -9.41 16.41
CA GLN A 4 -20.43 -9.15 15.00
C GLN A 4 -19.53 -10.25 14.47
N ASN A 5 -19.92 -10.86 13.35
CA ASN A 5 -19.16 -11.92 12.74
C ASN A 5 -17.84 -11.35 12.18
N TRP A 6 -16.71 -12.03 12.35
CA TRP A 6 -15.42 -11.47 11.92
C TRP A 6 -15.35 -11.31 10.40
N GLN A 7 -16.06 -12.15 9.64
CA GLN A 7 -16.21 -12.04 8.19
C GLN A 7 -16.93 -10.75 7.81
N GLU A 8 -18.00 -10.39 8.52
CA GLU A 8 -18.75 -9.14 8.26
C GLU A 8 -17.86 -7.91 8.53
N LEU A 9 -17.02 -7.95 9.57
CA LEU A 9 -16.04 -6.89 9.85
C LEU A 9 -14.97 -6.79 8.76
N ALA A 10 -14.47 -7.91 8.27
CA ALA A 10 -13.49 -7.95 7.18
C ALA A 10 -14.09 -7.45 5.86
N GLU A 11 -15.30 -7.88 5.53
CA GLU A 11 -16.06 -7.45 4.35
C GLU A 11 -16.36 -5.95 4.39
N ASP A 12 -16.85 -5.42 5.53
CA ASP A 12 -17.04 -3.99 5.74
C ASP A 12 -15.72 -3.22 5.54
N LYS A 13 -14.63 -3.70 6.15
CA LYS A 13 -13.34 -3.02 6.05
C LYS A 13 -12.84 -2.97 4.61
N LYS A 14 -12.97 -4.09 3.88
CA LYS A 14 -12.60 -4.17 2.47
C LYS A 14 -13.48 -3.28 1.60
N ALA A 15 -14.79 -3.23 1.85
CA ALA A 15 -15.70 -2.33 1.15
C ALA A 15 -15.33 -0.85 1.38
N ARG A 16 -14.94 -0.47 2.60
CA ARG A 16 -14.45 0.89 2.91
C ARG A 16 -13.12 1.20 2.24
N GLN A 17 -12.22 0.22 2.13
CA GLN A 17 -10.99 0.35 1.36
C GLN A 17 -11.30 0.59 -0.13
N GLU A 18 -12.13 -0.25 -0.74
CA GLU A 18 -12.51 -0.09 -2.15
C GLU A 18 -13.20 1.26 -2.42
N ALA A 19 -14.10 1.68 -1.51
CA ALA A 19 -14.78 2.97 -1.58
C ALA A 19 -13.84 4.19 -1.44
N SER A 20 -12.67 4.01 -0.83
CA SER A 20 -11.66 5.07 -0.70
C SER A 20 -10.81 5.28 -1.96
N ILE A 21 -10.92 4.38 -2.95
CA ILE A 21 -10.24 4.55 -4.25
C ILE A 21 -10.96 5.62 -5.08
N PRO A 22 -10.27 6.68 -5.53
CA PRO A 22 -10.87 7.65 -6.44
C PRO A 22 -11.31 6.98 -7.74
N LYS A 23 -12.59 7.14 -8.11
CA LYS A 23 -13.20 6.45 -9.26
C LYS A 23 -12.47 6.71 -10.57
N GLN A 24 -11.92 7.91 -10.74
CA GLN A 24 -11.14 8.31 -11.91
C GLN A 24 -9.75 7.63 -12.00
N TRP A 25 -9.31 6.91 -10.97
CA TRP A 25 -8.04 6.17 -10.94
C TRP A 25 -8.25 4.65 -11.00
N LEU A 26 -9.49 4.19 -11.24
CA LEU A 26 -9.78 2.79 -11.52
C LEU A 26 -9.27 2.40 -12.91
N LEU A 27 -8.63 1.25 -12.99
CA LEU A 27 -8.18 0.67 -14.26
C LEU A 27 -9.39 0.23 -15.08
N ALA A 28 -9.49 0.70 -16.32
CA ALA A 28 -10.54 0.26 -17.24
C ALA A 28 -10.35 -1.21 -17.65
N ASN A 29 -9.10 -1.65 -17.79
CA ASN A 29 -8.73 -3.02 -18.14
C ASN A 29 -7.61 -3.50 -17.22
N LEU A 30 -7.79 -4.68 -16.62
CA LEU A 30 -6.74 -5.38 -15.90
C LEU A 30 -5.86 -6.17 -16.88
N PRO A 31 -4.57 -6.39 -16.59
CA PRO A 31 -3.73 -7.25 -17.40
C PRO A 31 -4.26 -8.68 -17.38
N ALA A 32 -4.10 -9.39 -18.51
CA ALA A 32 -4.46 -10.79 -18.63
C ALA A 32 -3.83 -11.65 -17.51
N GLU A 33 -4.47 -12.74 -17.11
CA GLU A 33 -3.99 -13.58 -16.00
C GLU A 33 -2.58 -14.15 -16.27
N GLU A 34 -2.26 -14.40 -17.54
CA GLU A 34 -0.96 -14.91 -18.00
C GLU A 34 0.15 -13.86 -17.92
N GLN A 35 -0.19 -12.56 -17.86
CA GLN A 35 0.80 -11.51 -17.66
C GLN A 35 1.22 -11.50 -16.18
N LEU A 36 2.23 -12.30 -15.87
CA LEU A 36 2.74 -12.45 -14.51
C LEU A 36 3.48 -11.21 -14.01
N ASN A 37 4.31 -10.60 -14.88
CA ASN A 37 5.04 -9.38 -14.54
C ASN A 37 4.21 -8.14 -14.91
N VAL A 38 3.96 -7.30 -13.91
CA VAL A 38 3.16 -6.07 -14.04
C VAL A 38 3.94 -4.82 -13.64
N THR A 39 5.26 -4.89 -13.43
CA THR A 39 6.07 -3.73 -12.98
C THR A 39 6.02 -2.55 -13.93
N THR A 40 5.88 -2.79 -15.24
CA THR A 40 5.79 -1.76 -16.27
C THR A 40 4.35 -1.37 -16.61
N PHE A 41 3.35 -2.06 -16.05
CA PHE A 41 1.95 -1.80 -16.35
C PHE A 41 1.47 -0.39 -16.00
N PRO A 42 1.93 0.29 -14.93
CA PRO A 42 1.50 1.66 -14.65
C PRO A 42 1.73 2.64 -15.80
N GLU A 43 2.83 2.48 -16.54
CA GLU A 43 3.18 3.35 -17.67
C GLU A 43 2.28 3.12 -18.89
N THR A 44 1.75 1.91 -19.06
CA THR A 44 0.87 1.55 -20.18
C THR A 44 -0.61 1.52 -19.80
N SER A 45 -0.94 1.80 -18.54
CA SER A 45 -2.31 1.76 -18.00
C SER A 45 -3.26 2.81 -18.58
N GLY A 46 -2.72 3.88 -19.17
CA GLY A 46 -3.49 5.04 -19.64
C GLY A 46 -3.96 6.00 -18.53
N LEU A 47 -3.63 5.74 -17.26
CA LEU A 47 -4.03 6.60 -16.13
C LEU A 47 -2.97 7.65 -15.74
N LEU A 48 -1.70 7.39 -16.06
CA LEU A 48 -0.60 8.31 -15.80
C LEU A 48 -0.30 9.12 -17.06
N SER A 49 -0.17 10.44 -16.90
CA SER A 49 0.40 11.32 -17.92
C SER A 49 1.91 11.12 -18.03
N SER A 50 2.52 11.55 -19.14
CA SER A 50 3.98 11.51 -19.33
C SER A 50 4.72 12.22 -18.19
N ARG A 51 4.13 13.29 -17.65
CA ARG A 51 4.67 14.03 -16.51
C ARG A 51 4.62 13.22 -15.21
N GLU A 52 3.52 12.55 -14.95
CA GLU A 52 3.39 11.71 -13.75
C GLU A 52 4.31 10.48 -13.82
N ILE A 53 4.53 9.93 -15.02
CA ILE A 53 5.53 8.87 -15.26
C ILE A 53 6.95 9.40 -14.98
N GLU A 54 7.30 10.59 -15.49
CA GLU A 54 8.59 11.23 -15.23
C GLU A 54 8.84 11.39 -13.72
N ILE A 55 7.85 11.91 -12.99
CA ILE A 55 7.94 12.12 -11.54
C ILE A 55 8.16 10.82 -10.78
N THR A 56 7.35 9.80 -11.07
CA THR A 56 7.37 8.55 -10.31
C THR A 56 8.53 7.62 -10.69
N ASN A 57 9.21 7.88 -11.80
CA ASN A 57 10.45 7.20 -12.19
C ASN A 57 11.72 7.95 -11.76
N ALA A 58 11.58 9.13 -11.13
CA ALA A 58 12.73 9.90 -10.69
C ALA A 58 13.35 9.33 -9.40
N GLU A 59 14.67 9.37 -9.32
CA GLU A 59 15.43 9.03 -8.11
C GLU A 59 15.11 10.02 -6.96
N VAL A 60 15.20 9.55 -5.71
CA VAL A 60 14.86 10.35 -4.53
C VAL A 60 15.62 11.66 -4.43
N ASP A 61 16.91 11.67 -4.74
CA ASP A 61 17.74 12.88 -4.67
C ASP A 61 17.26 13.94 -5.67
N ALA A 62 16.84 13.49 -6.86
CA ALA A 62 16.28 14.37 -7.88
C ALA A 62 14.88 14.88 -7.47
N LEU A 63 14.03 14.00 -6.91
CA LEU A 63 12.72 14.37 -6.36
C LEU A 63 12.85 15.45 -5.27
N LEU A 64 13.70 15.21 -4.29
CA LEU A 64 13.92 16.15 -3.17
C LEU A 64 14.50 17.47 -3.65
N LEU A 65 15.44 17.45 -4.61
CA LEU A 65 15.96 18.66 -5.21
C LEU A 65 14.84 19.46 -5.88
N LYS A 66 14.06 18.83 -6.77
CA LYS A 66 12.98 19.48 -7.53
C LYS A 66 11.84 19.99 -6.64
N LEU A 67 11.52 19.27 -5.57
CA LEU A 67 10.57 19.73 -4.53
C LEU A 67 11.12 20.94 -3.78
N SER A 68 12.39 20.90 -3.35
CA SER A 68 12.99 21.98 -2.56
C SER A 68 13.17 23.29 -3.34
N THR A 69 13.33 23.20 -4.66
CA THR A 69 13.45 24.35 -5.56
C THR A 69 12.10 24.82 -6.12
N ALA A 70 10.99 24.16 -5.73
CA ALA A 70 9.66 24.36 -6.29
C ALA A 70 9.59 24.18 -7.83
N GLU A 71 10.51 23.42 -8.42
CA GLU A 71 10.41 23.03 -9.83
C GLU A 71 9.20 22.11 -10.02
N TRP A 72 9.01 21.17 -9.08
CA TRP A 72 7.81 20.33 -8.95
C TRP A 72 7.10 20.69 -7.65
N SER A 73 5.77 20.79 -7.69
CA SER A 73 5.00 21.02 -6.47
C SER A 73 4.78 19.70 -5.72
N ALA A 74 4.68 19.77 -4.39
CA ALA A 74 4.34 18.63 -3.56
C ALA A 74 2.98 18.03 -3.98
N VAL A 75 2.00 18.87 -4.36
CA VAL A 75 0.69 18.38 -4.85
C VAL A 75 0.84 17.58 -6.14
N GLU A 76 1.68 18.03 -7.08
CA GLU A 76 1.96 17.31 -8.34
C GLU A 76 2.60 15.95 -8.04
N VAL A 77 3.62 15.94 -7.18
CA VAL A 77 4.33 14.72 -6.81
C VAL A 77 3.43 13.72 -6.08
N VAL A 78 2.68 14.17 -5.07
CA VAL A 78 1.76 13.31 -4.31
C VAL A 78 0.63 12.78 -5.20
N THR A 79 0.15 13.57 -6.16
CA THR A 79 -0.85 13.10 -7.14
C THR A 79 -0.30 11.97 -8.01
N ALA A 80 0.92 12.13 -8.53
CA ALA A 80 1.57 11.13 -9.38
C ALA A 80 1.80 9.80 -8.63
N PHE A 81 2.36 9.87 -7.41
CA PHE A 81 2.57 8.70 -6.55
C PHE A 81 1.24 8.09 -6.08
N GLY A 82 0.24 8.90 -5.77
CA GLY A 82 -1.10 8.44 -5.39
C GLY A 82 -1.77 7.63 -6.50
N LYS A 83 -1.77 8.13 -7.74
CA LYS A 83 -2.29 7.38 -8.90
C LYS A 83 -1.57 6.07 -9.11
N ARG A 84 -0.24 6.08 -9.10
CA ARG A 84 0.56 4.87 -9.31
C ARG A 84 0.37 3.87 -8.15
N ALA A 85 0.18 4.32 -6.91
CA ALA A 85 -0.16 3.45 -5.78
C ALA A 85 -1.53 2.79 -5.94
N ILE A 86 -2.53 3.51 -6.45
CA ILE A 86 -3.84 2.92 -6.77
C ILE A 86 -3.75 1.90 -7.91
N ILE A 87 -2.93 2.14 -8.93
CA ILE A 87 -2.66 1.15 -9.97
C ILE A 87 -2.00 -0.09 -9.36
N ALA A 88 -0.93 0.09 -8.58
CA ALA A 88 -0.24 -1.01 -7.91
C ALA A 88 -1.18 -1.82 -7.00
N HIS A 89 -2.08 -1.16 -6.27
CA HIS A 89 -3.07 -1.81 -5.44
C HIS A 89 -4.03 -2.69 -6.22
N GLN A 90 -4.57 -2.20 -7.35
CA GLN A 90 -5.46 -2.98 -8.21
C GLN A 90 -4.76 -4.21 -8.83
N LEU A 91 -3.43 -4.14 -9.00
CA LEU A 91 -2.64 -5.23 -9.58
C LEU A 91 -2.12 -6.24 -8.56
N THR A 92 -1.88 -5.80 -7.32
CA THR A 92 -1.14 -6.59 -6.32
C THR A 92 -1.81 -6.70 -4.96
N ASN A 93 -2.87 -5.94 -4.70
CA ASN A 93 -3.57 -5.85 -3.42
C ASN A 93 -2.61 -5.44 -2.26
N CYS A 94 -1.79 -4.41 -2.48
CA CYS A 94 -0.71 -4.02 -1.56
C CYS A 94 -1.06 -2.96 -0.51
N LEU A 95 -2.22 -2.30 -0.59
CA LEU A 95 -2.64 -1.25 0.34
C LEU A 95 -3.64 -1.77 1.38
N THR A 96 -3.75 -1.08 2.51
CA THR A 96 -4.77 -1.30 3.57
C THR A 96 -5.63 -0.06 3.74
N GLU A 97 -4.99 1.09 3.96
CA GLU A 97 -5.64 2.39 4.10
C GLU A 97 -5.22 3.31 2.96
N ILE A 98 -6.20 3.97 2.34
CA ILE A 98 -5.98 4.91 1.24
C ILE A 98 -6.55 6.26 1.70
N PHE A 99 -5.68 7.22 1.96
CA PHE A 99 -6.04 8.54 2.51
C PHE A 99 -5.35 9.66 1.73
N ILE A 100 -5.42 9.56 0.41
CA ILE A 100 -4.67 10.42 -0.52
C ILE A 100 -5.09 11.89 -0.38
N GLU A 101 -6.37 12.18 -0.10
CA GLU A 101 -6.86 13.53 0.19
C GLU A 101 -6.16 14.20 1.38
N ARG A 102 -5.86 13.43 2.45
CA ARG A 102 -5.07 13.92 3.59
C ARG A 102 -3.66 14.29 3.12
N GLY A 103 -3.05 13.45 2.29
CA GLY A 103 -1.75 13.69 1.69
C GLY A 103 -1.74 14.96 0.81
N LEU A 104 -2.72 15.11 -0.07
CA LEU A 104 -2.86 16.27 -0.96
C LEU A 104 -3.08 17.57 -0.18
N THR A 105 -3.87 17.52 0.90
CA THR A 105 -4.04 18.68 1.80
C THR A 105 -2.70 19.10 2.39
N ARG A 106 -1.94 18.14 2.94
CA ARG A 106 -0.61 18.42 3.49
C ARG A 106 0.36 18.92 2.44
N ALA A 107 0.35 18.35 1.24
CA ALA A 107 1.17 18.80 0.12
C ALA A 107 0.88 20.27 -0.25
N ALA A 108 -0.39 20.66 -0.32
CA ALA A 108 -0.77 22.05 -0.60
C ALA A 108 -0.28 23.03 0.49
N GLU A 109 -0.31 22.63 1.77
CA GLU A 109 0.27 23.43 2.86
C GLU A 109 1.78 23.62 2.70
N LEU A 110 2.49 22.57 2.28
CA LEU A 110 3.94 22.60 2.08
C LEU A 110 4.32 23.51 0.91
N ASP A 111 3.60 23.40 -0.21
CA ASP A 111 3.76 24.27 -1.38
C ASP A 111 3.53 25.75 -1.01
N GLU A 112 2.46 26.05 -0.28
CA GLU A 112 2.16 27.41 0.18
C GLU A 112 3.19 27.93 1.19
N TYR A 113 3.71 27.07 2.07
CA TYR A 113 4.79 27.43 2.99
C TYR A 113 6.08 27.78 2.25
N LEU A 114 6.49 26.95 1.29
CA LEU A 114 7.69 27.19 0.48
C LEU A 114 7.55 28.48 -0.31
N LYS A 115 6.39 28.70 -0.94
CA LYS A 115 6.09 29.94 -1.69
C LYS A 115 6.15 31.20 -0.82
N LYS A 116 5.64 31.14 0.42
CA LYS A 116 5.59 32.30 1.32
C LYS A 116 6.93 32.60 1.99
N THR A 117 7.68 31.55 2.34
CA THR A 117 8.88 31.68 3.18
C THR A 117 10.20 31.55 2.42
N GLY A 118 10.16 30.97 1.22
CA GLY A 118 11.34 30.57 0.47
C GLY A 118 12.15 29.45 1.13
N LYS A 119 11.57 28.76 2.13
CA LYS A 119 12.25 27.71 2.90
C LYS A 119 11.46 26.41 2.86
N VAL A 120 12.17 25.30 2.85
CA VAL A 120 11.58 23.98 3.09
C VAL A 120 11.36 23.76 4.60
N ILE A 121 10.39 22.90 4.96
CA ILE A 121 10.18 22.50 6.37
C ILE A 121 11.32 21.62 6.88
N GLY A 122 11.83 20.73 6.03
CA GLY A 122 12.87 19.78 6.38
C GLY A 122 13.38 19.02 5.15
N PRO A 123 14.27 18.04 5.35
CA PRO A 123 14.92 17.33 4.25
C PRO A 123 13.98 16.44 3.44
N LEU A 124 12.78 16.13 3.94
CA LEU A 124 11.78 15.31 3.24
C LEU A 124 10.60 16.15 2.72
N HIS A 125 10.78 17.46 2.58
CA HIS A 125 9.70 18.39 2.22
C HIS A 125 8.97 17.97 0.94
N GLY A 126 7.69 17.62 1.08
CA GLY A 126 6.81 17.25 -0.03
C GLY A 126 6.94 15.78 -0.47
N LEU A 127 7.88 15.02 0.10
CA LEU A 127 8.13 13.64 -0.33
C LEU A 127 6.99 12.71 0.10
N PRO A 128 6.32 11.99 -0.83
CA PRO A 128 5.31 11.00 -0.47
C PRO A 128 5.95 9.79 0.23
N VAL A 129 5.39 9.39 1.37
CA VAL A 129 5.87 8.23 2.14
C VAL A 129 4.70 7.31 2.49
N SER A 130 4.80 6.04 2.09
CA SER A 130 3.89 4.98 2.51
C SER A 130 4.22 4.50 3.93
N LEU A 131 3.22 3.97 4.63
CA LEU A 131 3.40 3.43 5.98
C LEU A 131 2.93 1.99 6.07
N LYS A 132 3.73 1.14 6.69
CA LYS A 132 3.28 -0.21 7.01
C LYS A 132 2.07 -0.19 7.95
N ASP A 133 1.11 -1.12 7.79
CA ASP A 133 -0.16 -1.07 8.53
C ASP A 133 -0.01 -1.01 10.08
N GLN A 134 1.10 -1.50 10.63
CA GLN A 134 1.38 -1.42 12.07
C GLN A 134 1.64 0.00 12.61
N ILE A 135 2.00 0.95 11.73
CA ILE A 135 2.39 2.30 12.13
C ILE A 135 1.14 3.13 12.37
N ARG A 136 0.96 3.63 13.59
CA ARG A 136 -0.26 4.34 13.96
C ARG A 136 -0.23 5.78 13.48
N LEU A 137 -1.25 6.16 12.72
CA LEU A 137 -1.47 7.52 12.23
C LEU A 137 -2.80 8.02 12.78
N LYS A 138 -2.80 9.15 13.49
CA LYS A 138 -3.99 9.68 14.15
C LYS A 138 -5.17 9.81 13.18
N GLY A 139 -6.33 9.29 13.59
CA GLY A 139 -7.56 9.30 12.80
C GLY A 139 -7.62 8.23 11.71
N ILE A 140 -6.61 7.36 11.58
CA ILE A 140 -6.55 6.27 10.61
C ILE A 140 -6.45 4.93 11.36
N GLU A 141 -7.05 3.88 10.80
CA GLU A 141 -7.01 2.54 11.37
C GLU A 141 -5.63 1.88 11.20
N SER A 142 -5.38 0.88 12.04
CA SER A 142 -4.19 0.01 11.96
C SER A 142 -4.62 -1.36 12.45
N THR A 143 -4.95 -2.26 11.53
CA THR A 143 -5.59 -3.54 11.89
C THR A 143 -4.56 -4.63 12.16
N MET A 144 -3.41 -4.59 11.49
CA MET A 144 -2.41 -5.65 11.48
C MET A 144 -3.00 -7.03 11.12
N GLY A 145 -4.10 -7.05 10.36
CA GLY A 145 -4.88 -8.25 10.04
C GLY A 145 -5.84 -8.72 11.14
N TYR A 146 -5.86 -8.11 12.32
CA TYR A 146 -6.82 -8.46 13.36
C TYR A 146 -8.21 -7.91 13.03
N ALA A 147 -9.16 -8.79 12.70
CA ALA A 147 -10.56 -8.41 12.50
C ALA A 147 -11.16 -7.70 13.74
N SER A 148 -10.72 -8.08 14.94
CA SER A 148 -11.13 -7.42 16.20
C SER A 148 -10.60 -5.99 16.37
N TRP A 149 -9.66 -5.55 15.53
CA TRP A 149 -9.14 -4.17 15.52
C TRP A 149 -9.78 -3.31 14.42
N VAL A 150 -10.63 -3.90 13.57
CA VAL A 150 -11.46 -3.12 12.65
C VAL A 150 -12.38 -2.19 13.45
N GLY A 151 -12.45 -0.92 13.04
CA GLY A 151 -13.14 0.16 13.73
C GLY A 151 -12.29 0.86 14.81
N ASN A 152 -11.05 0.40 15.07
CA ASN A 152 -10.18 1.03 16.05
C ASN A 152 -9.24 2.06 15.42
N TYR A 153 -9.66 3.32 15.42
CA TYR A 153 -8.89 4.45 14.90
C TYR A 153 -7.81 4.88 15.89
N ALA A 154 -6.62 5.25 15.39
CA ALA A 154 -5.56 5.71 16.27
C ALA A 154 -5.87 7.10 16.85
N GLU A 155 -5.76 7.24 18.17
CA GLU A 155 -5.96 8.52 18.87
C GLU A 155 -4.74 9.45 18.76
N ARG A 156 -3.55 8.86 18.53
CA ARG A 156 -2.27 9.56 18.41
C ARG A 156 -1.39 8.93 17.35
N ASN A 157 -0.46 9.73 16.84
CA ASN A 157 0.61 9.29 15.98
C ASN A 157 1.61 8.39 16.73
N SER A 158 2.24 7.49 16.00
CA SER A 158 3.53 6.90 16.41
C SER A 158 4.65 7.94 16.30
N VAL A 159 5.70 7.81 17.12
CA VAL A 159 6.87 8.72 17.08
C VAL A 159 7.49 8.82 15.67
N LEU A 160 7.49 7.72 14.92
CA LEU A 160 7.96 7.70 13.53
C LEU A 160 7.13 8.64 12.63
N VAL A 161 5.81 8.66 12.79
CA VAL A 161 4.92 9.55 12.03
C VAL A 161 5.22 11.00 12.37
N ASP A 162 5.34 11.32 13.66
CA ASP A 162 5.65 12.68 14.10
C ASP A 162 7.02 13.15 13.53
N ALA A 163 8.02 12.26 13.52
CA ALA A 163 9.32 12.56 12.93
C ALA A 163 9.23 12.79 11.42
N LEU A 164 8.53 11.94 10.68
CA LEU A 164 8.37 12.08 9.22
C LEU A 164 7.64 13.39 8.86
N GLU A 165 6.53 13.70 9.54
CA GLU A 165 5.76 14.93 9.29
C GLU A 165 6.56 16.19 9.66
N ALA A 166 7.37 16.13 10.73
CA ALA A 166 8.28 17.21 11.13
C ALA A 166 9.42 17.44 10.13
N LEU A 167 9.89 16.39 9.44
CA LEU A 167 10.87 16.49 8.36
C LEU A 167 10.25 16.93 7.02
N GLY A 168 8.92 17.09 6.97
CA GLY A 168 8.18 17.58 5.81
C GLY A 168 7.63 16.51 4.88
N ALA A 169 7.68 15.22 5.26
CA ALA A 169 7.14 14.14 4.46
C ALA A 169 5.60 14.18 4.38
N VAL A 170 5.05 13.63 3.30
CA VAL A 170 3.60 13.55 3.04
C VAL A 170 3.15 12.10 3.11
N LEU A 171 2.36 11.78 4.14
CA LEU A 171 1.81 10.44 4.33
C LEU A 171 0.47 10.31 3.60
N TYR A 172 0.32 9.27 2.77
CA TYR A 172 -0.83 9.19 1.84
C TYR A 172 -1.52 7.80 1.77
N VAL A 173 -0.80 6.72 2.10
CA VAL A 173 -1.34 5.34 2.11
C VAL A 173 -0.71 4.51 3.21
N LYS A 174 -1.38 3.40 3.57
CA LYS A 174 -0.78 2.30 4.33
C LYS A 174 -0.76 1.00 3.56
N THR A 175 0.23 0.16 3.84
CA THR A 175 0.49 -1.07 3.08
C THR A 175 0.20 -2.34 3.88
N ASN A 176 -0.14 -3.39 3.13
CA ASN A 176 -0.58 -4.66 3.65
C ASN A 176 0.55 -5.44 4.35
N VAL A 177 0.14 -6.24 5.32
CA VAL A 177 1.03 -7.02 6.19
C VAL A 177 0.47 -8.43 6.38
N PRO A 178 1.29 -9.44 6.69
CA PRO A 178 0.75 -10.70 7.14
C PRO A 178 0.00 -10.51 8.45
N GLN A 179 -0.96 -11.40 8.70
CA GLN A 179 -1.68 -11.49 9.96
C GLN A 179 -0.70 -11.42 11.13
N THR A 180 -0.92 -10.49 12.06
CA THR A 180 -0.10 -10.26 13.27
C THR A 180 1.36 -9.84 13.03
N LEU A 181 1.74 -9.51 11.79
CA LEU A 181 3.15 -9.31 11.35
C LEU A 181 4.01 -10.58 11.38
N MET A 182 3.41 -11.72 11.70
CA MET A 182 4.09 -13.01 11.73
C MET A 182 3.69 -13.83 10.51
N VAL A 183 4.57 -14.74 10.09
CA VAL A 183 4.20 -15.74 9.08
C VAL A 183 3.11 -16.62 9.69
N SER A 184 1.86 -16.39 9.27
CA SER A 184 0.75 -17.23 9.69
C SER A 184 0.69 -18.45 8.78
N PHE A 185 0.72 -19.64 9.38
CA PHE A 185 0.43 -20.88 8.70
C PHE A 185 -1.01 -20.83 8.22
N VAL A 186 -1.20 -20.58 6.93
CA VAL A 186 -2.45 -20.94 6.27
C VAL A 186 -2.20 -22.31 5.67
N PRO A 187 -2.82 -23.39 6.19
CA PRO A 187 -2.84 -24.65 5.47
C PRO A 187 -3.46 -24.36 4.11
N SER A 188 -2.72 -24.61 3.04
CA SER A 188 -3.23 -24.58 1.67
C SER A 188 -4.23 -25.72 1.49
N ALA A 189 -5.43 -25.57 2.06
CA ALA A 189 -6.49 -26.55 1.99
C ALA A 189 -7.69 -25.95 1.26
N PHE A 190 -7.75 -26.17 -0.06
CA PHE A 190 -8.90 -26.72 -0.81
C PHE A 190 -8.72 -26.52 -2.32
N VAL A 191 -7.72 -27.19 -2.93
CA VAL A 191 -7.87 -27.60 -4.33
C VAL A 191 -8.69 -28.88 -4.31
N ARG A 192 -9.95 -28.78 -4.70
CA ARG A 192 -10.92 -29.88 -4.71
C ARG A 192 -10.54 -30.88 -5.80
N HIS A 193 -9.60 -31.78 -5.54
CA HIS A 193 -9.35 -32.90 -6.45
C HIS A 193 -10.53 -33.88 -6.40
N ARG A 194 -11.30 -33.92 -7.50
CA ARG A 194 -12.20 -35.03 -7.82
C ARG A 194 -11.38 -36.30 -8.04
N ALA A 195 -11.18 -37.10 -7.00
CA ALA A 195 -11.07 -38.56 -7.05
C ALA A 195 -10.75 -39.05 -5.64
N GLY A 196 -11.64 -39.86 -5.06
CA GLY A 196 -11.48 -40.39 -3.72
C GLY A 196 -10.35 -41.41 -3.63
N VAL A 197 -9.33 -41.12 -2.83
CA VAL A 197 -8.59 -42.08 -2.02
C VAL A 197 -8.07 -41.33 -0.79
N LEU A 198 -8.56 -41.68 0.40
CA LEU A 198 -8.09 -41.13 1.67
C LEU A 198 -6.77 -41.84 2.05
N HIS A 199 -5.62 -41.24 1.72
CA HIS A 199 -4.34 -41.63 2.29
C HIS A 199 -4.03 -40.73 3.48
N ILE A 200 -4.17 -41.29 4.69
CA ILE A 200 -3.63 -40.72 5.92
C ILE A 200 -2.11 -40.95 5.87
N LEU A 201 -1.38 -39.99 5.32
CA LEU A 201 0.07 -39.88 5.53
C LEU A 201 0.30 -38.78 6.55
N ILE A 202 0.49 -39.20 7.80
CA ILE A 202 1.20 -38.45 8.84
C ILE A 202 2.66 -38.38 8.35
N GLY A 203 2.93 -37.41 7.48
CA GLY A 203 4.26 -37.04 7.04
C GLY A 203 4.48 -35.60 7.44
N CYS A 204 5.47 -35.36 8.30
CA CYS A 204 6.06 -34.05 8.54
C CYS A 204 6.68 -33.51 7.23
N MET A 205 5.83 -33.14 6.28
CA MET A 205 6.20 -32.27 5.18
C MET A 205 6.28 -30.89 5.81
N PHE A 206 7.46 -30.58 6.36
CA PHE A 206 7.95 -29.21 6.50
C PHE A 206 7.97 -28.59 5.10
N HIS A 207 6.80 -28.23 4.57
CA HIS A 207 6.72 -27.19 3.57
C HIS A 207 7.24 -25.95 4.29
N PHE A 208 8.49 -25.58 3.98
CA PHE A 208 9.03 -24.28 4.30
C PHE A 208 8.05 -23.25 3.75
N GLN A 209 7.17 -22.77 4.62
CA GLN A 209 6.10 -21.86 4.28
C GLN A 209 6.74 -20.48 4.16
N TRP A 210 6.89 -20.03 2.92
CA TRP A 210 7.51 -18.76 2.60
C TRP A 210 6.78 -17.62 3.33
N PRO A 211 7.48 -16.61 3.87
CA PRO A 211 6.83 -15.46 4.46
C PRO A 211 5.89 -14.84 3.43
N GLU A 212 4.61 -14.72 3.79
CA GLU A 212 3.56 -14.33 2.87
C GLU A 212 2.70 -13.24 3.48
N THR A 213 2.60 -12.11 2.80
CA THR A 213 1.71 -11.01 3.15
C THR A 213 0.27 -11.39 2.83
N PHE A 214 -0.34 -12.12 3.76
CA PHE A 214 -1.74 -12.53 3.75
C PHE A 214 -2.35 -12.31 5.14
N ASN A 215 -3.56 -11.76 5.16
CA ASN A 215 -4.40 -11.70 6.35
C ASN A 215 -5.88 -11.84 5.98
N LEU A 216 -6.72 -12.11 6.97
CA LEU A 216 -8.14 -12.37 6.74
C LEU A 216 -8.96 -11.10 6.45
N VAL A 217 -8.39 -9.91 6.65
CA VAL A 217 -9.08 -8.62 6.45
C VAL A 217 -8.93 -8.13 5.01
N PHE A 218 -7.71 -8.08 4.50
CA PHE A 218 -7.37 -7.53 3.19
C PHE A 218 -7.01 -8.62 2.16
N GLY A 219 -6.75 -9.85 2.60
CA GLY A 219 -6.32 -10.94 1.72
C GLY A 219 -4.83 -10.90 1.38
N ARG A 220 -4.47 -11.51 0.24
CA ARG A 220 -3.08 -11.74 -0.19
C ARG A 220 -2.54 -10.57 -0.99
N THR A 221 -1.31 -10.15 -0.72
CA THR A 221 -0.51 -9.31 -1.62
C THR A 221 0.42 -10.17 -2.47
N VAL A 222 0.38 -9.99 -3.80
CA VAL A 222 1.23 -10.75 -4.75
C VAL A 222 2.46 -9.96 -5.19
N ASN A 223 3.48 -10.65 -5.70
CA ASN A 223 4.70 -10.01 -6.20
C ASN A 223 4.46 -9.34 -7.57
N PRO A 224 4.84 -8.06 -7.76
CA PRO A 224 4.65 -7.37 -9.04
C PRO A 224 5.49 -7.95 -10.19
N HIS A 225 6.65 -8.56 -9.91
CA HIS A 225 7.48 -9.22 -10.94
C HIS A 225 6.89 -10.55 -11.41
N ASN A 226 6.09 -11.19 -10.56
CA ASN A 226 5.37 -12.41 -10.90
C ASN A 226 4.18 -12.59 -9.94
N ARG A 227 2.98 -12.26 -10.41
CA ARG A 227 1.74 -12.31 -9.61
C ARG A 227 1.34 -13.70 -9.13
N SER A 228 2.00 -14.77 -9.60
CA SER A 228 1.83 -16.12 -9.06
C SER A 228 2.66 -16.38 -7.79
N LEU A 229 3.63 -15.52 -7.49
CA LEU A 229 4.56 -15.65 -6.37
C LEU A 229 4.18 -14.74 -5.18
N THR A 230 4.68 -15.11 -3.99
CA THR A 230 4.57 -14.30 -2.77
C THR A 230 5.33 -12.98 -2.91
N SER A 231 4.77 -11.91 -2.36
CA SER A 231 5.44 -10.61 -2.15
C SER A 231 6.45 -10.64 -0.99
N GLY A 232 6.60 -11.78 -0.31
CA GLY A 232 7.40 -11.89 0.90
C GLY A 232 6.65 -11.41 2.14
N GLY A 233 7.37 -11.22 3.25
CA GLY A 233 6.80 -10.76 4.50
C GLY A 233 7.87 -10.42 5.55
N SER A 234 7.54 -9.67 6.60
CA SER A 234 6.19 -9.17 6.90
C SER A 234 5.84 -7.81 6.26
N SER A 235 6.73 -7.24 5.45
CA SER A 235 6.51 -5.96 4.76
C SER A 235 6.25 -6.14 3.26
N GLY A 236 5.54 -7.19 2.85
CA GLY A 236 5.35 -7.48 1.42
C GLY A 236 4.46 -6.45 0.72
N GLY A 237 3.55 -5.76 1.44
CA GLY A 237 2.83 -4.60 0.92
C GLY A 237 3.77 -3.47 0.48
N GLU A 238 4.72 -3.08 1.35
CA GLU A 238 5.77 -2.12 0.99
C GLU A 238 6.62 -2.64 -0.18
N GLY A 239 7.06 -3.90 -0.13
CA GLY A 239 7.88 -4.49 -1.20
C GLY A 239 7.19 -4.51 -2.56
N ALA A 240 5.89 -4.80 -2.59
CA ALA A 240 5.09 -4.74 -3.81
C ALA A 240 4.91 -3.30 -4.30
N LEU A 241 4.74 -2.33 -3.39
CA LEU A 241 4.64 -0.92 -3.73
C LEU A 241 5.97 -0.42 -4.33
N VAL A 242 7.09 -0.63 -3.63
CA VAL A 242 8.46 -0.28 -4.08
C VAL A 242 8.78 -0.90 -5.43
N GLY A 243 8.47 -2.19 -5.65
CA GLY A 243 8.68 -2.88 -6.91
C GLY A 243 7.88 -2.33 -8.09
N MET A 244 6.92 -1.45 -7.83
CA MET A 244 6.12 -0.70 -8.81
C MET A 244 6.57 0.77 -8.90
N TYR A 245 7.81 1.08 -8.47
CA TYR A 245 8.41 2.42 -8.50
C TYR A 245 7.60 3.46 -7.72
N LEU A 246 7.34 3.16 -6.45
CA LEU A 246 6.56 3.99 -5.51
C LEU A 246 7.24 4.23 -4.16
N SER A 247 8.54 3.94 -4.07
CA SER A 247 9.38 4.44 -2.99
C SER A 247 10.52 5.22 -3.59
N ALA A 248 10.75 6.40 -3.05
CA ALA A 248 11.97 7.16 -3.26
C ALA A 248 13.09 6.56 -2.38
#